data_AF-A0A4S2FBC8-F1
#
_entry.id   AF-A0A4S2FBC8-F1
#
_cell.length_a   1.000
_cell.length_b   1.000
_cell.length_c   1.000
_cell.angle_alpha   90.00
_cell.angle_beta   90.00
_cell.angle_gamma   90.00
#
_symmetry.space_group_name_H-M   'P 1'
#
loop_
_entity.id
_entity.type
_entity.pdbx_description
1 polymer ?
#
loop_
_entity_poly.entity_id
_entity_poly.type
_entity_poly.pdbx_seq_one_letter_code
_entity_poly.pdbx_strand_id
1 'polypeptide(L)'
;MGWKKWMGPGAVLLAGIFGFGIWKQVEADRVKTVQEQLGPLEVIVDGEPVVLDSCYTSVDRVHGFESEMVSYQSFAELETLLKNQQENGRPVVLDENSIWTVTQNPKAAYSLVWYAPDETKTPADFSNADLASHRGDLLLVERRQTSVELDADILQQFALLVE
;
A
#
# COMPACT_ATOMS: atom_id res chain seq x y z
N MET A 1 62.82 -28.94 30.51
CA MET A 1 61.91 -28.05 31.26
C MET A 1 61.66 -26.81 30.42
N GLY A 2 60.41 -26.50 30.13
CA GLY A 2 60.06 -25.30 29.36
C GLY A 2 58.79 -25.47 28.51
N TRP A 3 57.65 -25.69 29.17
CA TRP A 3 56.34 -25.56 28.52
C TRP A 3 56.08 -24.08 28.20
N LYS A 4 55.72 -23.76 26.95
CA LYS A 4 55.01 -22.52 26.62
C LYS A 4 53.76 -22.81 25.78
N LYS A 5 52.67 -22.78 26.55
CA LYS A 5 51.25 -22.55 26.26
C LYS A 5 50.86 -22.15 24.83
N TRP A 6 49.95 -22.94 24.28
CA TRP A 6 48.93 -22.55 23.31
C TRP A 6 47.91 -21.58 23.94
N MET A 7 47.69 -20.43 23.30
CA MET A 7 46.47 -19.59 23.31
C MET A 7 46.61 -18.64 22.10
N GLY A 8 45.66 -18.43 21.19
CA GLY A 8 44.31 -18.98 21.00
C GLY A 8 43.77 -18.55 19.61
N PRO A 9 42.67 -19.14 19.13
CA PRO A 9 41.98 -18.67 17.94
C PRO A 9 41.08 -17.48 18.34
N GLY A 10 41.64 -16.28 18.35
CA GLY A 10 40.90 -15.05 18.60
C GLY A 10 40.50 -14.38 17.28
N ALA A 11 39.21 -14.10 17.14
CA ALA A 11 38.58 -13.22 16.14
C ALA A 11 38.33 -13.80 14.74
N VAL A 12 37.44 -14.80 14.67
CA VAL A 12 36.59 -15.00 13.49
C VAL A 12 35.31 -14.17 13.68
N LEU A 13 35.06 -13.30 12.71
CA LEU A 13 33.79 -12.68 12.30
C LEU A 13 32.82 -12.19 13.40
N LEU A 14 32.82 -10.88 13.67
CA LEU A 14 31.65 -10.17 14.21
C LEU A 14 31.42 -8.79 13.56
N ALA A 15 31.79 -8.62 12.29
CA ALA A 15 31.51 -7.39 11.53
C ALA A 15 30.35 -7.51 10.52
N GLY A 16 29.84 -8.73 10.28
CA GLY A 16 28.83 -8.97 9.22
C GLY A 16 27.37 -8.93 9.68
N ILE A 17 27.09 -9.04 10.99
CA ILE A 17 25.72 -9.28 11.48
C ILE A 17 25.03 -7.98 11.95
N PHE A 18 25.79 -6.96 12.36
CA PHE A 18 25.21 -5.69 12.81
C PHE A 18 24.74 -4.78 11.65
N GLY A 19 25.33 -4.88 10.45
CA GLY A 19 24.93 -4.05 9.31
C GLY A 19 23.54 -4.40 8.75
N PHE A 20 23.18 -5.68 8.76
CA PHE A 20 21.95 -6.15 8.11
C PHE A 20 20.69 -5.84 8.93
N GLY A 21 20.78 -5.90 10.26
CA GLY A 21 19.67 -5.58 11.17
C GLY A 21 19.40 -4.07 11.24
N ILE A 22 20.45 -3.25 11.31
CA ILE A 22 20.32 -1.78 11.30
C ILE A 22 19.74 -1.29 9.97
N TRP A 23 20.17 -1.89 8.85
CA TRP A 23 19.63 -1.56 7.52
C TRP A 23 18.13 -1.86 7.41
N LYS A 24 17.66 -3.02 7.89
CA LYS A 24 16.23 -3.35 7.91
C LYS A 24 15.40 -2.42 8.80
N GLN A 25 15.95 -2.00 9.94
CA GLN A 25 15.25 -1.12 10.87
C GLN A 25 15.16 0.32 10.33
N VAL A 26 16.24 0.84 9.74
CA VAL A 26 16.27 2.13 9.05
C VAL A 26 15.31 2.14 7.86
N GLU A 27 15.22 1.03 7.12
CA GLU A 27 14.26 0.91 6.03
C GLU A 27 12.83 0.93 6.57
N ALA A 28 12.51 0.16 7.62
CA ALA A 28 11.18 0.14 8.24
C ALA A 28 10.74 1.51 8.82
N ASP A 29 11.66 2.26 9.43
CA ASP A 29 11.36 3.61 9.96
C ASP A 29 11.17 4.63 8.83
N ARG A 30 11.93 4.51 7.73
CA ARG A 30 11.73 5.33 6.53
C ARG A 30 10.41 4.98 5.85
N VAL A 31 10.11 3.70 5.67
CA VAL A 31 8.84 3.13 5.19
C VAL A 31 7.66 3.71 5.97
N LYS A 32 7.72 3.69 7.31
CA LYS A 32 6.69 4.29 8.15
C LYS A 32 6.56 5.79 7.93
N THR A 33 7.68 6.50 7.81
CA THR A 33 7.70 7.94 7.49
C THR A 33 7.05 8.24 6.13
N VAL A 34 7.29 7.40 5.12
CA VAL A 34 6.67 7.52 3.80
C VAL A 34 5.15 7.32 3.87
N GLN A 35 4.67 6.31 4.61
CA GLN A 35 3.23 6.13 4.83
C GLN A 35 2.58 7.32 5.54
N GLU A 36 3.23 7.85 6.58
CA GLU A 36 2.75 9.02 7.33
C GLU A 36 2.76 10.29 6.47
N GLN A 37 3.71 10.45 5.54
CA GLN A 37 3.79 11.60 4.64
C GLN A 37 2.79 11.56 3.48
N LEU A 38 2.46 10.38 2.96
CA LEU A 38 1.53 10.23 1.84
C LEU A 38 0.06 10.37 2.29
N GLY A 39 -0.21 10.03 3.55
CA GLY A 39 -1.53 10.13 4.15
C GLY A 39 -2.56 9.17 3.53
N PRO A 40 -3.74 9.07 4.15
CA PRO A 40 -4.85 8.29 3.61
C PRO A 40 -5.45 8.94 2.36
N LEU A 41 -6.44 8.28 1.76
CA LEU A 41 -7.28 8.87 0.72
C LEU A 41 -8.63 9.28 1.32
N GLU A 42 -8.98 10.55 1.16
CA GLU A 42 -10.33 11.03 1.51
C GLU A 42 -11.26 10.83 0.31
N VAL A 43 -12.35 10.10 0.56
CA VAL A 43 -13.45 9.90 -0.39
C VAL A 43 -14.75 10.35 0.27
N ILE A 44 -15.71 10.82 -0.51
CA ILE A 44 -17.07 11.08 -0.02
C ILE A 44 -17.93 9.96 -0.56
N VAL A 45 -18.62 9.23 0.31
CA VAL A 45 -19.57 8.16 -0.05
C VAL A 45 -20.93 8.56 0.51
N ASP A 46 -21.93 8.68 -0.37
CA ASP A 46 -23.30 9.05 -0.03
C ASP A 46 -23.41 10.34 0.80
N GLY A 47 -22.48 11.27 0.56
CA GLY A 47 -22.40 12.56 1.25
C GLY A 47 -21.60 12.54 2.55
N GLU A 48 -21.09 11.38 2.98
CA GLU A 48 -20.26 11.25 4.19
C GLU A 48 -18.77 11.15 3.84
N PRO A 49 -17.89 11.86 4.55
CA PRO A 49 -16.44 11.74 4.35
C PRO A 49 -15.91 10.44 4.96
N VAL A 50 -15.18 9.68 4.15
CA VAL A 50 -14.58 8.40 4.48
C VAL A 50 -13.08 8.49 4.22
N VAL A 51 -12.31 7.95 5.16
CA VAL A 51 -10.85 7.91 5.07
C VAL A 51 -10.44 6.48 4.76
N LEU A 52 -9.88 6.27 3.57
CA LEU A 52 -9.38 4.98 3.13
C LEU A 52 -7.89 4.86 3.41
N ASP A 53 -7.52 3.75 4.04
CA ASP A 53 -6.14 3.35 4.23
C ASP A 53 -5.63 2.62 2.98
N SER A 54 -4.33 2.78 2.66
CA SER A 54 -3.72 2.14 1.51
C SER A 54 -3.70 0.63 1.70
N CYS A 55 -4.30 -0.12 0.77
CA CYS A 55 -4.26 -1.58 0.77
C CYS A 55 -3.00 -2.13 0.07
N TYR A 56 -2.40 -1.32 -0.81
CA TYR A 56 -1.10 -1.59 -1.40
C TYR A 56 -0.25 -0.33 -1.45
N THR A 57 1.05 -0.45 -1.19
CA THR A 57 2.01 0.63 -1.40
C THR A 57 3.30 0.05 -2.00
N SER A 58 3.68 0.54 -3.17
CA SER A 58 4.99 0.32 -3.79
C SER A 58 5.78 1.62 -3.87
N VAL A 59 7.08 1.52 -3.65
CA VAL A 59 8.04 2.61 -3.75
C VAL A 59 9.17 2.18 -4.68
N ASP A 60 9.23 2.79 -5.86
CA ASP A 60 10.27 2.57 -6.86
C ASP A 60 11.27 3.73 -6.81
N ARG A 61 12.54 3.45 -6.46
CA ARG A 61 13.57 4.47 -6.29
C ARG A 61 14.43 4.58 -7.54
N VAL A 62 14.71 5.80 -7.98
CA VAL A 62 15.53 6.10 -9.17
C VAL A 62 16.95 5.51 -9.06
N HIS A 63 17.45 5.29 -7.84
CA HIS A 63 18.80 4.80 -7.56
C HIS A 63 18.91 3.65 -6.55
N GLY A 64 17.85 2.85 -6.31
CA GLY A 64 17.92 1.76 -5.35
C GLY A 64 16.76 0.75 -5.46
N PHE A 65 16.93 -0.40 -4.80
CA PHE A 65 15.97 -1.52 -4.79
C PHE A 65 14.53 -1.06 -4.52
N GLU A 66 13.59 -1.60 -5.30
CA GLU A 66 12.15 -1.51 -5.13
C GLU A 66 11.76 -2.04 -3.73
N SER A 67 10.98 -1.27 -2.98
CA SER A 67 10.43 -1.72 -1.68
C SER A 67 8.91 -1.69 -1.71
N GLU A 68 8.32 -2.88 -1.78
CA GLU A 68 6.89 -3.08 -1.54
C GLU A 68 6.65 -3.08 -0.02
N MET A 69 5.73 -2.24 0.45
CA MET A 69 5.58 -1.96 1.89
C MET A 69 4.32 -2.58 2.50
N VAL A 70 3.26 -2.75 1.71
CA VAL A 70 2.03 -3.47 2.09
C VAL A 70 1.46 -4.05 0.80
N SER A 71 1.12 -5.34 0.79
CA SER A 71 0.47 -5.98 -0.35
C SER A 71 -0.51 -7.03 0.15
N TYR A 72 -1.80 -6.73 0.04
CA TYR A 72 -2.78 -7.80 -0.18
C TYR A 72 -2.62 -8.23 -1.64
N GLN A 73 -2.37 -9.52 -1.87
CA GLN A 73 -1.93 -10.01 -3.18
C GLN A 73 -3.09 -10.51 -4.03
N SER A 74 -4.23 -10.83 -3.41
CA SER A 74 -5.39 -11.40 -4.10
C SER A 74 -6.67 -10.63 -3.84
N PHE A 75 -7.63 -10.80 -4.76
CA PHE A 75 -8.97 -10.25 -4.64
C PHE A 75 -9.63 -10.67 -3.31
N ALA A 76 -9.57 -11.98 -2.98
CA ALA A 76 -10.24 -12.54 -1.81
C ALA A 76 -9.71 -11.96 -0.48
N GLU A 77 -8.42 -11.66 -0.40
CA GLU A 77 -7.82 -11.01 0.77
C GLU A 77 -8.33 -9.58 0.94
N LEU A 78 -8.42 -8.82 -0.16
CA LEU A 78 -8.97 -7.46 -0.14
C LEU A 78 -10.46 -7.45 0.19
N GLU A 79 -11.25 -8.35 -0.41
CA GLU A 79 -12.68 -8.47 -0.12
C GLU A 79 -12.90 -8.77 1.39
N THR A 80 -12.15 -9.73 1.93
CA THR A 80 -12.22 -10.09 3.36
C THR A 80 -11.84 -8.90 4.25
N LEU A 81 -10.78 -8.16 3.89
CA LEU A 81 -10.36 -6.96 4.61
C LEU A 81 -11.48 -5.91 4.65
N LEU A 82 -12.09 -5.61 3.50
CA LEU A 82 -13.11 -4.58 3.38
C LEU A 82 -14.39 -4.96 4.11
N LYS A 83 -14.82 -6.22 4.03
CA LYS A 83 -15.95 -6.73 4.82
C LYS A 83 -15.71 -6.59 6.32
N ASN A 84 -14.52 -6.93 6.80
CA ASN A 84 -14.15 -6.70 8.20
C ASN A 84 -14.16 -5.20 8.57
N GLN A 85 -13.74 -4.31 7.68
CA GLN A 85 -13.81 -2.86 7.92
C GLN A 85 -15.25 -2.33 7.96
N GLN A 86 -16.13 -2.87 7.11
CA GLN A 86 -17.56 -2.57 7.10
C GLN A 86 -18.24 -2.99 8.40
N GLU A 87 -17.94 -4.18 8.91
CA GLU A 87 -18.43 -4.64 10.22
C GLU A 87 -17.98 -3.72 11.38
N ASN A 88 -16.83 -3.06 11.21
CA ASN A 88 -16.31 -2.06 12.14
C ASN A 88 -16.87 -0.64 11.87
N GLY A 89 -17.91 -0.51 11.05
CA GLY A 89 -18.62 0.73 10.78
C GLY A 89 -17.91 1.69 9.82
N ARG A 90 -16.93 1.22 9.04
CA ARG A 90 -16.31 2.02 7.98
C ARG A 90 -17.05 1.79 6.66
N PRO A 91 -17.65 2.81 6.03
CA PRO A 91 -18.38 2.67 4.78
C PRO A 91 -17.43 2.47 3.60
N VAL A 92 -16.96 1.23 3.44
CA VAL A 92 -16.04 0.80 2.35
C VAL A 92 -16.73 -0.10 1.34
N VAL A 93 -18.04 -0.32 1.51
CA VAL A 93 -18.92 -1.05 0.61
C VAL A 93 -19.87 -0.05 -0.04
N LEU A 94 -19.95 -0.07 -1.36
CA LEU A 94 -20.83 0.73 -2.20
C LEU A 94 -21.95 -0.15 -2.72
N ASP A 95 -23.18 0.36 -2.76
CA ASP A 95 -24.27 -0.29 -3.49
C ASP A 95 -24.41 0.28 -4.91
N GLU A 96 -25.30 -0.29 -5.72
CA GLU A 96 -25.54 0.11 -7.11
C GLU A 96 -25.97 1.58 -7.29
N ASN A 97 -26.46 2.23 -6.23
CA ASN A 97 -26.91 3.62 -6.20
C ASN A 97 -25.97 4.55 -5.43
N SER A 98 -24.91 4.00 -4.80
CA SER A 98 -23.98 4.81 -4.02
C SER A 98 -23.30 5.88 -4.88
N ILE A 99 -23.32 7.11 -4.38
CA ILE A 99 -22.59 8.22 -5.00
C ILE A 99 -21.27 8.35 -4.27
N TRP A 100 -20.17 8.22 -5.01
CA TRP A 100 -18.84 8.36 -4.43
C TRP A 100 -18.00 9.37 -5.21
N THR A 101 -17.13 10.10 -4.50
CA THR A 101 -16.17 11.02 -5.11
C THR A 101 -14.84 10.96 -4.40
N VAL A 102 -13.75 11.21 -5.13
CA VAL A 102 -12.39 11.24 -4.57
C VAL A 102 -11.90 12.67 -4.51
N THR A 103 -11.39 13.08 -3.36
CA THR A 103 -10.67 14.36 -3.24
C THR A 103 -9.25 14.17 -3.77
N GLN A 104 -9.03 14.55 -5.03
CA GLN A 104 -7.73 14.39 -5.68
C GLN A 104 -6.74 15.47 -5.23
N ASN A 105 -5.56 15.04 -4.77
CA ASN A 105 -4.42 15.94 -4.54
C ASN A 105 -3.80 16.33 -5.89
N PRO A 106 -3.69 17.63 -6.23
CA PRO A 106 -3.17 18.07 -7.52
C PRO A 106 -1.70 17.70 -7.78
N LYS A 107 -0.96 17.24 -6.76
CA LYS A 107 0.42 16.77 -6.88
C LYS A 107 0.54 15.28 -7.18
N ALA A 108 -0.57 14.56 -7.27
CA ALA A 108 -0.60 13.14 -7.56
C ALA A 108 -1.43 12.87 -8.81
N ALA A 109 -1.04 11.83 -9.56
CA ALA A 109 -1.83 11.27 -10.63
C ALA A 109 -2.76 10.20 -10.05
N TYR A 110 -4.00 10.16 -10.53
CA TYR A 110 -4.99 9.19 -10.10
C TYR A 110 -5.48 8.36 -11.26
N SER A 111 -5.68 7.07 -11.04
CA SER A 111 -6.40 6.21 -11.96
C SER A 111 -7.42 5.36 -11.21
N LEU A 112 -8.43 4.89 -11.94
CA LEU A 112 -9.48 4.06 -11.41
C LEU A 112 -9.46 2.73 -12.15
N VAL A 113 -9.60 1.63 -11.40
CA VAL A 113 -9.48 0.27 -11.94
C VAL A 113 -10.56 -0.60 -11.31
N TRP A 114 -11.33 -1.30 -12.14
CA TRP A 114 -12.15 -2.42 -11.71
C TRP A 114 -11.28 -3.65 -11.56
N TYR A 115 -11.41 -4.33 -10.43
CA TYR A 115 -10.68 -5.54 -10.12
C TYR A 115 -11.67 -6.64 -9.80
N ALA A 116 -11.75 -7.64 -10.66
CA ALA A 116 -12.75 -8.69 -10.61
C ALA A 116 -12.24 -9.91 -9.80
N PRO A 117 -13.15 -10.80 -9.32
CA PRO A 117 -12.80 -11.99 -8.55
C PRO A 117 -11.85 -12.97 -9.24
N ASP A 118 -11.77 -12.93 -10.57
CA ASP A 118 -10.88 -13.76 -11.38
C ASP A 118 -9.48 -13.14 -11.57
N GLU A 119 -9.17 -12.10 -10.78
CA GLU A 119 -7.92 -11.34 -10.78
C GLU A 119 -7.76 -10.39 -12.00
N THR A 120 -8.79 -10.26 -12.85
CA THR A 120 -8.76 -9.37 -14.00
C THR A 120 -8.87 -7.90 -13.56
N LYS A 121 -8.00 -7.05 -14.12
CA LYS A 121 -8.00 -5.59 -13.89
C LYS A 121 -8.39 -4.84 -15.15
N THR A 122 -9.41 -3.99 -15.08
CA THR A 122 -9.86 -3.17 -16.21
C THR A 122 -9.90 -1.69 -15.83
N PRO A 123 -9.36 -0.77 -16.65
CA PRO A 123 -9.43 0.66 -16.38
C PRO A 123 -10.88 1.17 -16.32
N ALA A 124 -11.14 2.10 -15.42
CA ALA A 124 -12.41 2.77 -15.23
C ALA A 124 -12.25 4.30 -15.30
N ASP A 125 -13.36 5.01 -15.46
CA ASP A 125 -13.40 6.47 -15.48
C ASP A 125 -14.08 6.99 -14.20
N PHE A 126 -13.46 7.97 -13.54
CA PHE A 126 -14.03 8.64 -12.36
C PHE A 126 -15.38 9.30 -12.61
N SER A 127 -15.66 9.71 -13.85
CA SER A 127 -16.89 10.40 -14.21
C SER A 127 -18.09 9.47 -14.44
N ASN A 128 -17.85 8.16 -14.56
CA ASN A 128 -18.89 7.19 -14.89
C ASN A 128 -18.53 5.77 -14.44
N ALA A 129 -18.29 5.59 -13.14
CA ALA A 129 -18.15 4.25 -12.56
C ALA A 129 -19.53 3.61 -12.46
N ASP A 130 -19.86 2.74 -13.42
CA ASP A 130 -21.11 1.97 -13.44
C ASP A 130 -21.10 0.86 -12.38
N LEU A 131 -21.50 1.20 -11.15
CA LEU A 131 -21.49 0.27 -10.02
C LEU A 131 -22.39 -0.96 -10.26
N ALA A 132 -23.52 -0.78 -10.95
CA ALA A 132 -24.49 -1.85 -11.17
C ALA A 132 -23.94 -2.99 -12.03
N SER A 133 -23.15 -2.67 -13.07
CA SER A 133 -22.52 -3.67 -13.93
C SER A 133 -21.32 -4.38 -13.29
N HIS A 134 -20.82 -3.84 -12.16
CA HIS A 134 -19.62 -4.29 -11.46
C HIS A 134 -19.92 -4.77 -10.03
N ARG A 135 -21.16 -5.20 -9.76
CA ARG A 135 -21.52 -5.83 -8.49
C ARG A 135 -20.65 -7.07 -8.25
N GLY A 136 -20.02 -7.11 -7.08
CA GLY A 136 -19.08 -8.17 -6.68
C GLY A 136 -17.64 -7.91 -7.13
N ASP A 137 -17.36 -6.81 -7.81
CA ASP A 137 -15.99 -6.37 -8.11
C ASP A 137 -15.48 -5.41 -7.01
N LEU A 138 -14.17 -5.25 -6.98
CA LEU A 138 -13.48 -4.21 -6.22
C LEU A 138 -13.22 -3.00 -7.11
N LEU A 139 -13.49 -1.83 -6.58
CA LEU A 139 -13.10 -0.57 -7.17
C LEU A 139 -11.78 -0.10 -6.54
N LEU A 140 -10.72 -0.11 -7.34
CA LEU A 140 -9.39 0.34 -6.92
C LEU A 140 -9.15 1.77 -7.39
N VAL A 141 -8.84 2.65 -6.43
CA VAL A 141 -8.29 3.97 -6.72
C VAL A 141 -6.77 3.88 -6.60
N GLU A 142 -6.07 4.08 -7.71
CA GLU A 142 -4.62 4.15 -7.71
C GLU A 142 -4.17 5.60 -7.62
N ARG A 143 -3.29 5.91 -6.68
CA ARG A 143 -2.63 7.20 -6.53
C ARG A 143 -1.14 7.03 -6.80
N ARG A 144 -0.63 7.69 -7.84
CA ARG A 144 0.80 7.75 -8.13
C ARG A 144 1.35 9.15 -7.84
N GLN A 145 2.43 9.21 -7.08
CA GLN A 145 3.09 10.46 -6.74
C GLN A 145 4.60 10.29 -6.81
N THR A 146 5.28 11.26 -7.42
CA THR A 146 6.73 11.36 -7.35
C THR A 146 7.12 12.15 -6.10
N SER A 147 7.94 11.56 -5.23
CA SER A 147 8.50 12.23 -4.07
C SER A 147 9.93 12.68 -4.35
N VAL A 148 10.12 14.00 -4.42
CA VAL A 148 11.45 14.61 -4.59
C VAL A 148 12.35 14.36 -3.37
N GLU A 149 11.77 14.30 -2.17
CA GLU A 149 12.53 14.02 -0.93
C GLU A 149 13.12 12.61 -0.92
N LEU A 150 12.40 11.66 -1.54
CA LEU A 150 12.78 10.24 -1.55
C LEU A 150 13.44 9.81 -2.85
N ASP A 151 13.45 10.68 -3.87
CA ASP A 151 13.85 10.35 -5.25
C ASP A 151 13.19 9.05 -5.73
N ALA A 152 11.86 9.02 -5.58
CA ALA A 152 11.07 7.81 -5.76
C ALA A 152 9.69 8.09 -6.38
N ASP A 153 9.24 7.13 -7.19
CA ASP A 153 7.86 7.02 -7.63
C ASP A 153 7.10 6.10 -6.69
N ILE A 154 5.97 6.58 -6.20
CA ILE A 154 5.18 5.91 -5.20
C ILE A 154 3.83 5.58 -5.81
N LEU A 155 3.43 4.31 -5.73
CA LEU A 155 2.10 3.84 -6.09
C LEU A 155 1.37 3.42 -4.82
N GLN A 156 0.17 3.95 -4.62
CA GLN A 156 -0.75 3.52 -3.58
C GLN A 156 -2.05 3.05 -4.22
N GLN A 157 -2.64 2.00 -3.66
CA GLN A 157 -3.97 1.54 -4.03
C GLN A 157 -4.89 1.61 -2.81
N PHE A 158 -6.10 2.07 -3.05
CA PHE A 158 -7.20 2.12 -2.10
C PHE A 158 -8.36 1.35 -2.70
N ALA A 159 -9.06 0.57 -1.89
CA ALA A 159 -10.09 -0.33 -2.37
C ALA A 159 -11.45 0.00 -1.75
N LEU A 160 -12.49 -0.13 -2.56
CA LEU A 160 -13.90 -0.14 -2.18
C LEU A 160 -14.52 -1.41 -2.76
N LEU A 161 -15.48 -2.01 -2.05
CA LEU A 161 -16.23 -3.18 -2.52
C LEU A 161 -17.57 -2.72 -3.10
N VAL A 162 -18.03 -3.32 -4.19
CA VAL A 162 -19.36 -3.04 -4.75
C VAL A 162 -20.31 -4.22 -4.51
N GLU A 163 -21.47 -4.00 -3.89
CA GLU A 163 -22.47 -5.03 -3.54
C GLU A 163 -23.89 -4.83 -4.09
#